data_AF-A0A2J6Q404-F1
#
_entry.id   AF-A0A2J6Q404-F1
#
_cell.length_a   1.000
_cell.length_b   1.000
_cell.length_c   1.000
_cell.angle_alpha   90.00
_cell.angle_beta   90.00
_cell.angle_gamma   90.00
#
_symmetry.space_group_name_H-M   'P 1'
#
loop_
_entity.id
_entity.type
_entity.pdbx_description
1 polymer ?
#
loop_
_entity_poly.entity_id
_entity_poly.type
_entity_poly.pdbx_seq_one_letter_code
_entity_poly.pdbx_strand_id
1 'polypeptide(L)'
;MATPNLEFAGRRTRARQNKPEAPSSQSGEGILGENSFARSSGTAPQASRTPRRMGPIKESASKRKATEEPSTPSDSKRIKKSSDSPEPTPKISKAPAIPFPEKPAVIEERNGEIEFRVVNNDNQRESLIILTGLKCIFQKQLPKMPKDYIARLVYDRTHLSMAIVKKPLEVVGGITYRPFKGRKFAEIVFCAISSDQQVKGYGAHLMSHLKDYVKATSDVMHFLTYADNYAIGYFKKQGFTKDITLEKPVWMGYIKDYEGGTIMQCSMLPRVRYLEMGRMLLKQKEAVHAKIRAFSKSHQVHQPPKEWKNGICKIDPMSIPAIRASGWSRDMDELARQPRHGPNYNQLLHLLNDMQNHASSWPFLTPVNKDDVADYYEVIKEPMDLSTMEVKLEADNYATPEDFIRDAKLIFDNCRKYNNDTTAYAKCANKLEKYMWAQIKTIPEWSHLEP
;
A
#
# COMPACT_ATOMS: atom_id res chain seq x y z
N MET A 1 -7.06 42.36 -32.87
CA MET A 1 -5.63 42.69 -32.68
C MET A 1 -4.86 41.39 -32.65
N ALA A 2 -3.91 41.25 -33.56
CA ALA A 2 -3.37 39.99 -34.04
C ALA A 2 -2.37 39.34 -33.07
N THR A 3 -2.51 38.02 -32.91
CA THR A 3 -1.46 37.09 -32.45
C THR A 3 -0.64 36.61 -33.66
N PRO A 4 0.69 36.45 -33.59
CA PRO A 4 1.43 35.77 -34.64
C PRO A 4 1.40 34.25 -34.43
N ASN A 5 1.01 33.55 -35.49
CA ASN A 5 1.25 32.13 -35.72
C ASN A 5 2.75 31.85 -35.83
N LEU A 6 3.19 30.67 -35.37
CA LEU A 6 4.45 30.07 -35.79
C LEU A 6 4.17 28.68 -36.36
N GLU A 7 4.42 28.58 -37.66
CA GLU A 7 4.18 27.46 -38.54
C GLU A 7 5.17 26.31 -38.34
N PHE A 8 4.69 25.12 -38.73
CA PHE A 8 5.47 23.94 -39.04
C PHE A 8 6.47 24.18 -40.18
N ALA A 9 7.68 23.64 -40.04
CA ALA A 9 8.55 23.35 -41.17
C ALA A 9 9.14 21.93 -41.02
N GLY A 10 8.69 21.01 -41.87
CA GLY A 10 9.34 19.72 -42.09
C GLY A 10 10.41 19.79 -43.18
N ARG A 11 11.39 18.88 -43.14
CA ARG A 11 12.17 18.35 -44.28
C ARG A 11 12.67 16.96 -43.88
N ARG A 12 12.11 15.89 -44.46
CA ARG A 12 12.58 15.15 -45.66
C ARG A 12 13.86 14.32 -45.47
N THR A 13 13.64 13.02 -45.25
CA THR A 13 14.14 11.86 -46.01
C THR A 13 15.60 11.85 -46.50
N ARG A 14 16.35 10.83 -46.06
CA ARG A 14 17.16 9.99 -46.96
C ARG A 14 17.13 8.53 -46.50
N ALA A 15 16.60 7.69 -47.38
CA ALA A 15 16.78 6.24 -47.34
C ALA A 15 18.16 5.89 -47.92
N ARG A 16 18.80 4.86 -47.37
CA ARG A 16 19.68 3.95 -48.13
C ARG A 16 19.68 2.57 -47.47
N GLN A 17 19.28 1.59 -48.28
CA GLN A 17 19.47 0.17 -48.08
C GLN A 17 20.98 -0.17 -48.16
N ASN A 18 21.47 -1.09 -47.32
CA ASN A 18 21.97 -2.39 -47.78
C ASN A 18 22.45 -3.27 -46.61
N LYS A 19 22.34 -4.57 -46.86
CA LYS A 19 22.48 -5.73 -45.97
C LYS A 19 23.95 -6.24 -46.03
N PRO A 20 24.29 -7.42 -45.45
CA PRO A 20 25.28 -7.61 -44.40
C PRO A 20 26.64 -8.15 -44.88
N GLU A 21 27.69 -8.01 -44.07
CA GLU A 21 28.90 -8.83 -44.17
C GLU A 21 29.36 -9.26 -42.76
N ALA A 22 29.40 -10.57 -42.56
CA ALA A 22 30.35 -11.23 -41.65
C ALA A 22 31.46 -11.81 -42.54
N PRO A 23 32.68 -12.00 -42.01
CA PRO A 23 33.06 -13.39 -41.74
C PRO A 23 33.97 -13.61 -40.51
N SER A 24 33.92 -14.86 -40.01
CA SER A 24 35.03 -15.71 -39.52
C SER A 24 36.03 -15.13 -38.50
N SER A 25 35.98 -15.55 -37.23
CA SER A 25 36.62 -16.76 -36.63
C SER A 25 38.15 -16.73 -36.58
N GLN A 26 38.71 -16.77 -35.36
CA GLN A 26 39.91 -17.51 -34.90
C GLN A 26 40.21 -17.05 -33.46
N SER A 27 39.94 -17.89 -32.45
CA SER A 27 40.86 -18.86 -31.81
C SER A 27 41.99 -18.20 -31.00
N GLY A 28 41.96 -18.40 -29.68
CA GLY A 28 43.02 -18.07 -28.75
C GLY A 28 42.72 -18.64 -27.36
N GLU A 29 43.04 -19.91 -27.16
CA GLU A 29 43.20 -20.54 -25.84
C GLU A 29 44.49 -20.05 -25.15
N GLY A 30 44.52 -20.05 -23.82
CA GLY A 30 45.70 -19.75 -23.00
C GLY A 30 45.32 -19.16 -21.64
N ILE A 31 44.83 -19.94 -20.67
CA ILE A 31 45.58 -20.66 -19.62
C ILE A 31 45.77 -19.85 -18.32
N LEU A 32 45.18 -20.44 -17.26
CA LEU A 32 45.55 -20.52 -15.83
C LEU A 32 45.84 -19.25 -15.00
N GLY A 33 45.12 -19.18 -13.88
CA GLY A 33 45.42 -18.34 -12.73
C GLY A 33 44.49 -18.68 -11.57
N GLU A 34 44.71 -19.85 -10.97
CA GLU A 34 44.13 -20.22 -9.68
C GLU A 34 44.51 -19.19 -8.60
N ASN A 35 43.57 -18.84 -7.73
CA ASN A 35 43.90 -18.61 -6.32
C ASN A 35 42.69 -18.95 -5.43
N SER A 36 42.85 -20.11 -4.80
CA SER A 36 42.17 -20.60 -3.61
C SER A 36 42.43 -19.74 -2.37
N PHE A 37 41.71 -20.08 -1.28
CA PHE A 37 41.77 -19.65 0.14
C PHE A 37 40.52 -18.85 0.55
N ALA A 38 39.75 -19.20 1.58
CA ALA A 38 39.77 -20.32 2.49
C ALA A 38 38.37 -20.47 3.09
N ARG A 39 37.87 -21.70 3.21
CA ARG A 39 36.72 -22.03 4.06
C ARG A 39 37.20 -22.13 5.51
N SER A 40 36.61 -21.34 6.40
CA SER A 40 36.66 -21.60 7.85
C SER A 40 35.30 -22.10 8.32
N SER A 41 35.30 -23.36 8.72
CA SER A 41 34.25 -24.11 9.40
C SER A 41 33.91 -23.51 10.77
N GLY A 42 32.62 -23.28 11.02
CA GLY A 42 32.05 -22.97 12.33
C GLY A 42 30.86 -23.89 12.60
N THR A 43 31.05 -24.78 13.55
CA THR A 43 30.20 -25.87 14.06
C THR A 43 28.76 -25.48 14.44
N ALA A 44 27.79 -26.30 14.00
CA ALA A 44 26.44 -26.39 14.53
C ALA A 44 26.27 -27.73 15.29
N PRO A 45 25.63 -27.78 16.47
CA PRO A 45 25.41 -29.04 17.16
C PRO A 45 24.14 -29.74 16.65
N GLN A 46 24.31 -31.00 16.22
CA GLN A 46 23.23 -31.96 16.00
C GLN A 46 22.72 -32.51 17.34
N ALA A 47 21.40 -32.51 17.53
CA ALA A 47 20.74 -33.34 18.54
C ALA A 47 20.13 -34.57 17.85
N SER A 48 20.63 -35.74 18.27
CA SER A 48 20.27 -37.08 17.82
C SER A 48 18.81 -37.45 18.15
N ARG A 49 18.09 -37.95 17.14
CA ARG A 49 16.89 -38.80 17.29
C ARG A 49 17.32 -40.27 17.22
N THR A 50 16.77 -41.10 18.10
CA THR A 50 16.65 -42.55 17.89
C THR A 50 15.20 -43.01 18.04
N PRO A 51 14.78 -44.08 17.33
CA PRO A 51 13.40 -44.30 16.93
C PRO A 51 12.71 -45.41 17.76
N ARG A 52 11.38 -45.38 17.86
CA ARG A 52 10.58 -46.53 18.32
C ARG A 52 9.74 -47.11 17.18
N ARG A 53 9.88 -48.43 17.04
CA ARG A 53 9.25 -49.39 16.11
C ARG A 53 7.72 -49.28 16.05
N MET A 54 7.19 -49.47 14.84
CA MET A 54 5.80 -49.79 14.53
C MET A 54 5.74 -51.07 13.69
N GLY A 55 4.69 -51.86 13.89
CA GLY A 55 4.17 -52.88 12.97
C GLY A 55 3.14 -53.79 13.67
N PRO A 56 2.19 -54.44 12.95
CA PRO A 56 1.74 -54.22 11.57
C PRO A 56 0.19 -54.06 11.43
N ILE A 57 -0.20 -53.92 10.16
CA ILE A 57 -1.46 -53.46 9.53
C ILE A 57 -2.42 -54.62 9.17
N LYS A 58 -3.74 -54.35 9.03
CA LYS A 58 -4.67 -54.71 7.89
C LYS A 58 -6.13 -54.32 8.21
N GLU A 59 -6.77 -53.43 7.45
CA GLU A 59 -7.60 -53.64 6.21
C GLU A 59 -8.86 -54.51 6.47
N SER A 60 -10.10 -54.22 6.04
CA SER A 60 -10.58 -53.59 4.79
C SER A 60 -12.11 -53.32 4.78
N ALA A 61 -12.52 -52.33 3.96
CA ALA A 61 -13.61 -52.34 2.95
C ALA A 61 -15.14 -52.25 3.29
N SER A 62 -15.71 -51.10 2.88
CA SER A 62 -16.73 -50.90 1.82
C SER A 62 -18.25 -51.18 1.99
N LYS A 63 -19.01 -50.08 1.77
CA LYS A 63 -20.15 -49.85 0.83
C LYS A 63 -21.63 -50.13 1.22
N ARG A 64 -22.46 -49.10 0.89
CA ARG A 64 -23.89 -49.03 0.40
C ARG A 64 -24.88 -48.33 1.35
N LYS A 65 -26.04 -47.82 0.93
CA LYS A 65 -26.49 -46.80 -0.06
C LYS A 65 -28.02 -46.60 0.18
N ALA A 66 -28.45 -45.37 0.47
CA ALA A 66 -29.75 -44.69 0.19
C ALA A 66 -31.15 -45.35 0.41
N THR A 67 -32.07 -44.46 0.90
CA THR A 67 -33.48 -44.16 0.51
C THR A 67 -34.72 -44.72 1.25
N GLU A 68 -35.61 -43.75 1.56
CA GLU A 68 -37.09 -43.71 1.66
C GLU A 68 -37.84 -43.75 3.02
N GLU A 69 -38.63 -42.67 3.25
CA GLU A 69 -39.72 -42.41 4.23
C GLU A 69 -41.05 -43.10 3.77
N PRO A 70 -42.27 -43.06 4.42
CA PRO A 70 -42.81 -42.06 5.40
C PRO A 70 -43.87 -42.53 6.45
N SER A 71 -44.37 -41.54 7.20
CA SER A 71 -45.77 -41.34 7.69
C SER A 71 -46.17 -41.68 9.15
N THR A 72 -46.80 -40.68 9.77
CA THR A 72 -47.43 -40.52 11.11
C THR A 72 -48.85 -41.15 11.18
N PRO A 73 -49.49 -41.44 12.36
CA PRO A 73 -50.22 -40.40 13.12
C PRO A 73 -50.50 -40.63 14.64
N SER A 74 -50.98 -39.52 15.25
CA SER A 74 -52.03 -39.38 16.29
C SER A 74 -51.81 -39.73 17.77
N ASP A 75 -51.73 -38.65 18.55
CA ASP A 75 -52.63 -38.26 19.66
C ASP A 75 -52.70 -39.01 21.02
N SER A 76 -52.49 -38.17 22.05
CA SER A 76 -53.23 -38.10 23.32
C SER A 76 -52.93 -39.11 24.44
N LYS A 77 -52.15 -38.68 25.45
CA LYS A 77 -52.70 -38.38 26.80
C LYS A 77 -51.66 -37.79 27.76
N ARG A 78 -52.15 -36.79 28.47
CA ARG A 78 -51.52 -35.95 29.50
C ARG A 78 -51.44 -36.69 30.83
N ILE A 79 -50.24 -36.85 31.41
CA ILE A 79 -50.04 -37.08 32.86
C ILE A 79 -49.01 -36.06 33.37
N LYS A 80 -49.30 -35.49 34.52
CA LYS A 80 -48.69 -34.30 35.12
C LYS A 80 -47.69 -34.71 36.22
N LYS A 81 -46.45 -34.25 36.08
CA LYS A 81 -45.44 -33.86 37.10
C LYS A 81 -45.22 -34.71 38.37
N SER A 82 -43.97 -35.17 38.52
CA SER A 82 -43.02 -34.80 39.60
C SER A 82 -41.65 -35.42 39.26
N SER A 83 -40.65 -34.62 38.88
CA SER A 83 -39.56 -34.08 39.74
C SER A 83 -38.26 -34.85 39.51
N ASP A 84 -37.47 -34.39 38.55
CA ASP A 84 -36.01 -34.38 38.71
C ASP A 84 -35.43 -33.24 37.88
N SER A 85 -34.69 -32.35 38.54
CA SER A 85 -34.11 -31.15 37.92
C SER A 85 -32.80 -31.52 37.25
N PRO A 86 -32.60 -31.27 35.94
CA PRO A 86 -31.30 -31.46 35.32
C PRO A 86 -30.32 -30.34 35.73
N GLU A 87 -29.08 -30.74 36.02
CA GLU A 87 -27.94 -29.89 36.37
C GLU A 87 -27.77 -28.68 35.41
N PRO A 88 -27.30 -27.54 35.94
CA PRO A 88 -27.10 -26.35 35.13
C PRO A 88 -25.92 -26.57 34.17
N THR A 89 -26.22 -26.51 32.88
CA THR A 89 -25.21 -26.39 31.82
C THR A 89 -24.26 -25.22 32.09
N PRO A 90 -22.95 -25.37 31.86
CA PRO A 90 -22.00 -24.29 32.10
C PRO A 90 -22.33 -23.13 31.14
N LYS A 91 -22.75 -22.01 31.71
CA LYS A 91 -22.95 -20.75 31.00
C LYS A 91 -21.61 -20.35 30.37
N ILE A 92 -21.49 -20.52 29.05
CA ILE A 92 -20.41 -19.90 28.28
C ILE A 92 -20.59 -18.39 28.45
N SER A 93 -19.78 -17.77 29.30
CA SER A 93 -19.70 -16.33 29.42
C SER A 93 -19.30 -15.78 28.06
N LYS A 94 -20.24 -15.16 27.33
CA LYS A 94 -19.91 -14.43 26.11
C LYS A 94 -18.87 -13.38 26.50
N ALA A 95 -17.65 -13.52 25.97
CA ALA A 95 -16.64 -12.48 26.11
C ALA A 95 -17.26 -11.14 25.69
N PRO A 96 -16.99 -10.04 26.43
CA PRO A 96 -17.57 -8.75 26.13
C PRO A 96 -17.26 -8.38 24.67
N ALA A 97 -18.29 -7.98 23.92
CA ALA A 97 -18.13 -7.58 22.53
C ALA A 97 -17.20 -6.37 22.47
N ILE A 98 -16.11 -6.48 21.72
CA ILE A 98 -15.15 -5.39 21.57
C ILE A 98 -15.83 -4.30 20.74
N PRO A 99 -15.92 -3.06 21.26
CA PRO A 99 -16.52 -1.96 20.51
C PRO A 99 -15.70 -1.70 19.24
N PHE A 100 -16.39 -1.63 18.11
CA PHE A 100 -15.79 -1.31 16.81
C PHE A 100 -16.34 0.05 16.35
N PRO A 101 -15.50 1.10 16.30
CA PRO A 101 -15.95 2.40 15.82
C PRO A 101 -16.21 2.32 14.31
N GLU A 102 -17.47 2.52 13.93
CA GLU A 102 -17.89 2.51 12.53
C GLU A 102 -17.73 3.90 11.91
N LYS A 103 -17.36 3.92 10.62
CA LYS A 103 -17.26 5.17 9.86
C LYS A 103 -18.65 5.67 9.45
N PRO A 104 -18.85 6.99 9.26
CA PRO A 104 -20.12 7.56 8.86
C PRO A 104 -20.74 6.88 7.64
N ALA A 105 -19.96 6.63 6.59
CA ALA A 105 -20.43 5.94 5.38
C ALA A 105 -21.06 4.56 5.63
N VAL A 106 -20.55 3.80 6.60
CA VAL A 106 -21.08 2.46 6.97
C VAL A 106 -22.41 2.60 7.70
N ILE A 107 -22.52 3.63 8.54
CA ILE A 107 -23.73 3.91 9.30
C ILE A 107 -24.85 4.37 8.35
N GLU A 108 -24.54 5.30 7.44
CA GLU A 108 -25.49 5.79 6.43
C GLU A 108 -25.98 4.65 5.52
N GLU A 109 -25.11 3.71 5.13
CA GLU A 109 -25.51 2.54 4.34
C GLU A 109 -26.44 1.62 5.13
N ARG A 110 -26.10 1.33 6.40
CA ARG A 110 -26.93 0.50 7.27
C ARG A 110 -28.31 1.12 7.51
N ASN A 111 -28.38 2.43 7.61
CA ASN A 111 -29.64 3.17 7.74
C ASN A 111 -30.43 3.23 6.41
N GLY A 112 -29.83 2.80 5.30
CA GLY A 112 -30.43 2.83 3.97
C GLY A 112 -30.52 4.24 3.37
N GLU A 113 -29.69 5.17 3.85
CA GLU A 113 -29.57 6.55 3.32
C GLU A 113 -28.76 6.56 2.02
N ILE A 114 -27.72 5.71 1.96
CA ILE A 114 -26.91 5.47 0.77
C ILE A 114 -27.02 4.01 0.34
N GLU A 115 -26.76 3.75 -0.93
CA GLU A 115 -26.61 2.42 -1.49
C GLU A 115 -25.50 2.39 -2.56
N PHE A 116 -24.93 1.21 -2.77
CA PHE A 116 -23.90 0.99 -3.78
C PHE A 116 -24.51 0.25 -4.97
N ARG A 117 -24.55 0.90 -6.12
CA ARG A 117 -25.11 0.32 -7.35
C ARG A 117 -24.04 0.17 -8.42
N VAL A 118 -23.96 -1.01 -9.02
CA VAL A 118 -23.14 -1.24 -10.22
C VAL A 118 -24.02 -1.04 -11.45
N VAL A 119 -23.64 -0.10 -12.30
CA VAL A 119 -24.37 0.30 -13.51
C VAL A 119 -23.45 0.30 -14.72
N ASN A 120 -24.02 0.07 -15.89
CA ASN A 120 -23.39 0.28 -17.18
C ASN A 120 -24.40 0.89 -18.16
N ASN A 121 -23.94 1.20 -19.38
CA ASN A 121 -24.84 1.73 -20.41
C ASN A 121 -25.69 0.62 -21.04
N ASP A 122 -26.74 0.24 -20.31
CA ASP A 122 -27.75 -0.77 -20.66
C ASP A 122 -29.01 -0.16 -21.33
N ASN A 123 -28.97 1.14 -21.67
CA ASN A 123 -30.09 1.95 -22.14
C ASN A 123 -31.28 2.08 -21.14
N GLN A 124 -31.12 1.71 -19.87
CA GLN A 124 -32.15 1.92 -18.85
C GLN A 124 -32.11 3.34 -18.29
N ARG A 125 -33.29 3.89 -17.98
CA ARG A 125 -33.43 5.28 -17.50
C ARG A 125 -32.65 5.52 -16.20
N GLU A 126 -32.75 4.61 -15.23
CA GLU A 126 -32.03 4.75 -13.94
C GLU A 126 -30.52 4.69 -14.12
N SER A 127 -30.03 3.70 -14.87
CA SER A 127 -28.61 3.55 -15.20
C SER A 127 -28.07 4.82 -15.88
N LEU A 128 -28.81 5.39 -16.83
CA LEU A 128 -28.41 6.61 -17.52
C LEU A 128 -28.36 7.83 -16.58
N ILE A 129 -29.31 7.96 -15.65
CA ILE A 129 -29.29 9.03 -14.63
C ILE A 129 -28.05 8.92 -13.76
N ILE A 130 -27.73 7.71 -13.27
CA ILE A 130 -26.58 7.46 -12.41
C ILE A 130 -25.27 7.73 -13.17
N LEU A 131 -25.13 7.22 -14.40
CA LEU A 131 -23.97 7.46 -15.25
C LEU A 131 -23.79 8.95 -15.57
N THR A 132 -24.89 9.67 -15.80
CA THR A 132 -24.84 11.12 -16.02
C THR A 132 -24.35 11.85 -14.77
N GLY A 133 -24.83 11.47 -13.58
CA GLY A 133 -24.36 12.01 -12.31
C GLY A 133 -22.86 11.76 -12.09
N LEU A 134 -22.40 10.53 -12.33
CA LEU A 134 -20.98 10.18 -12.25
C LEU A 134 -20.13 10.97 -13.23
N LYS A 135 -20.55 11.09 -14.50
CA LYS A 135 -19.88 11.90 -15.51
C LYS A 135 -19.68 13.34 -15.01
N CYS A 136 -20.73 13.95 -14.46
CA CYS A 136 -20.66 15.31 -13.93
C CYS A 136 -19.69 15.43 -12.75
N ILE A 137 -19.64 14.44 -11.86
CA ILE A 137 -18.66 14.42 -10.74
C ILE A 137 -17.25 14.28 -11.29
N PHE A 138 -16.98 13.31 -12.16
CA PHE A 138 -15.66 13.12 -12.75
C PHE A 138 -15.17 14.36 -13.50
N GLN A 139 -16.04 15.01 -14.28
CA GLN A 139 -15.69 16.25 -14.98
C GLN A 139 -15.33 17.41 -14.05
N LYS A 140 -15.89 17.45 -12.83
CA LYS A 140 -15.56 18.45 -11.81
C LYS A 140 -14.30 18.10 -11.02
N GLN A 141 -14.17 16.83 -10.61
CA GLN A 141 -13.09 16.36 -9.73
C GLN A 141 -11.79 16.04 -10.48
N LEU A 142 -11.86 15.80 -11.80
CA LEU A 142 -10.71 15.47 -12.65
C LEU A 142 -10.52 16.53 -13.74
N PRO A 143 -10.15 17.78 -13.39
CA PRO A 143 -10.07 18.89 -14.35
C PRO A 143 -9.01 18.71 -15.44
N LYS A 144 -8.00 17.86 -15.19
CA LYS A 144 -6.96 17.51 -16.17
C LYS A 144 -7.46 16.55 -17.27
N MET A 145 -8.60 15.90 -17.06
CA MET A 145 -9.17 14.96 -18.02
C MET A 145 -10.17 15.66 -18.94
N PRO A 146 -10.06 15.50 -20.28
CA PRO A 146 -11.01 16.13 -21.20
C PRO A 146 -12.46 15.69 -20.94
N LYS A 147 -13.40 16.64 -20.97
CA LYS A 147 -14.81 16.38 -20.65
C LYS A 147 -15.45 15.34 -21.56
N ASP A 148 -15.14 15.39 -22.86
CA ASP A 148 -15.65 14.44 -23.85
C ASP A 148 -15.03 13.05 -23.69
N TYR A 149 -13.77 13.00 -23.26
CA TYR A 149 -13.09 11.75 -22.95
C TYR A 149 -13.78 11.03 -21.78
N ILE A 150 -14.08 11.76 -20.70
CA ILE A 150 -14.83 11.22 -19.56
C ILE A 150 -16.20 10.72 -20.01
N ALA A 151 -16.96 11.54 -20.74
CA ALA A 151 -18.29 11.17 -21.22
C ALA A 151 -18.26 9.89 -22.07
N ARG A 152 -17.32 9.80 -23.01
CA ARG A 152 -17.16 8.65 -23.89
C ARG A 152 -16.91 7.36 -23.12
N LEU A 153 -16.05 7.38 -22.10
CA LEU A 153 -15.73 6.17 -21.33
C LEU A 153 -16.80 5.82 -20.29
N VAL A 154 -17.43 6.79 -19.63
CA VAL A 154 -18.51 6.53 -18.68
C VAL A 154 -19.72 5.89 -19.38
N TYR A 155 -20.03 6.31 -20.62
CA TYR A 155 -21.12 5.72 -21.41
C TYR A 155 -20.70 4.54 -22.28
N ASP A 156 -19.44 4.13 -22.24
CA ASP A 156 -18.97 2.98 -22.99
C ASP A 156 -19.53 1.69 -22.40
N ARG A 157 -20.09 0.82 -23.26
CA ARG A 157 -20.75 -0.42 -22.81
C ARG A 157 -19.80 -1.47 -22.24
N THR A 158 -18.50 -1.36 -22.52
CA THR A 158 -17.48 -2.26 -21.97
C THR A 158 -16.98 -1.82 -20.59
N HIS A 159 -17.37 -0.62 -20.13
CA HIS A 159 -17.05 -0.09 -18.83
C HIS A 159 -18.22 -0.31 -17.86
N LEU A 160 -17.87 -0.56 -16.60
CA LEU A 160 -18.80 -0.67 -15.48
C LEU A 160 -18.51 0.48 -14.52
N SER A 161 -19.54 0.99 -13.87
CA SER A 161 -19.38 2.00 -12.83
C SER A 161 -20.06 1.55 -11.55
N MET A 162 -19.32 1.53 -10.45
CA MET A 162 -19.90 1.41 -9.11
C MET A 162 -20.14 2.82 -8.56
N ALA A 163 -21.40 3.15 -8.33
CA ALA A 163 -21.86 4.45 -7.84
C ALA A 163 -22.34 4.36 -6.39
N ILE A 164 -22.07 5.40 -5.62
CA ILE A 164 -22.73 5.67 -4.35
C ILE A 164 -23.94 6.55 -4.65
N VAL A 165 -25.13 6.04 -4.33
CA VAL A 165 -26.40 6.71 -4.59
C VAL A 165 -27.09 7.00 -3.27
N LYS A 166 -27.44 8.27 -3.04
CA LYS A 166 -28.35 8.72 -1.99
C LYS A 166 -29.77 8.70 -2.53
N LYS A 167 -30.72 8.26 -1.70
CA LYS A 167 -32.13 8.24 -2.10
C LYS A 167 -32.65 9.66 -2.35
N PRO A 168 -33.45 9.90 -3.42
CA PRO A 168 -33.97 8.90 -4.34
C PRO A 168 -32.98 8.44 -5.43
N LEU A 169 -32.18 9.32 -6.05
CA LEU A 169 -31.20 8.98 -7.10
C LEU A 169 -30.04 9.99 -7.19
N GLU A 170 -29.63 10.58 -6.06
CA GLU A 170 -28.52 11.53 -6.03
C GLU A 170 -27.18 10.79 -6.04
N VAL A 171 -26.30 11.08 -6.98
CA VAL A 171 -24.98 10.45 -7.07
C VAL A 171 -23.98 11.22 -6.21
N VAL A 172 -23.33 10.53 -5.28
CA VAL A 172 -22.31 11.11 -4.37
C VAL A 172 -20.89 10.93 -4.92
N GLY A 173 -20.65 9.85 -5.66
CA GLY A 173 -19.34 9.50 -6.19
C GLY A 173 -19.33 8.10 -6.76
N GLY A 174 -18.21 7.70 -7.33
CA GLY A 174 -18.10 6.38 -7.92
C GLY A 174 -16.72 6.04 -8.48
N ILE A 175 -16.61 4.78 -8.91
CA ILE A 175 -15.47 4.24 -9.63
C ILE A 175 -15.96 3.68 -10.96
N THR A 176 -15.39 4.14 -12.07
CA THR A 176 -15.55 3.53 -13.38
C THR A 176 -14.34 2.64 -13.65
N TYR A 177 -14.60 1.38 -14.00
CA TYR A 177 -13.58 0.38 -14.25
C TYR A 177 -13.93 -0.47 -15.48
N ARG A 178 -12.90 -1.05 -16.08
CA ARG A 178 -13.00 -1.94 -17.24
C ARG A 178 -12.40 -3.30 -16.92
N PRO A 179 -13.21 -4.37 -16.76
CA PRO A 179 -12.68 -5.70 -16.52
C PRO A 179 -12.16 -6.35 -17.81
N PHE A 180 -11.00 -6.99 -17.76
CA PHE A 180 -10.42 -7.76 -18.86
C PHE A 180 -10.59 -9.26 -18.61
N LYS A 181 -11.68 -9.82 -19.14
CA LYS A 181 -12.03 -11.24 -18.99
C LYS A 181 -10.86 -12.14 -19.44
N GLY A 182 -10.53 -13.15 -18.63
CA GLY A 182 -9.45 -14.10 -18.92
C GLY A 182 -8.03 -13.59 -18.63
N ARG A 183 -7.87 -12.30 -18.26
CA ARG A 183 -6.58 -11.71 -17.88
C ARG A 183 -6.45 -11.47 -16.37
N LYS A 184 -7.50 -11.80 -15.61
CA LYS A 184 -7.58 -11.66 -14.14
C LYS A 184 -7.29 -10.25 -13.60
N PHE A 185 -7.42 -9.22 -14.43
CA PHE A 185 -7.26 -7.83 -14.00
C PHE A 185 -8.38 -6.92 -14.53
N ALA A 186 -8.59 -5.80 -13.85
CA ALA A 186 -9.42 -4.71 -14.33
C ALA A 186 -8.67 -3.37 -14.23
N GLU A 187 -8.92 -2.50 -15.19
CA GLU A 187 -8.42 -1.12 -15.19
C GLU A 187 -9.41 -0.23 -14.42
N ILE A 188 -8.94 0.49 -13.40
CA ILE A 188 -9.69 1.58 -12.78
C ILE A 188 -9.40 2.85 -13.58
N VAL A 189 -10.42 3.32 -14.30
CA VAL A 189 -10.34 4.45 -15.23
C VAL A 189 -10.58 5.76 -14.49
N PHE A 190 -11.66 5.83 -13.69
CA PHE A 190 -12.00 7.01 -12.91
C PHE A 190 -12.35 6.61 -11.47
N CYS A 191 -11.95 7.43 -10.51
CA CYS A 191 -12.29 7.29 -9.11
C CYS A 191 -12.45 8.69 -8.51
N ALA A 192 -13.66 9.06 -8.11
CA ALA A 192 -13.90 10.37 -7.51
C ALA A 192 -15.12 10.35 -6.59
N ILE A 193 -15.06 11.19 -5.55
CA ILE A 193 -16.16 11.50 -4.64
C ILE A 193 -16.40 13.00 -4.71
N SER A 194 -17.67 13.42 -4.67
CA SER A 194 -18.03 14.84 -4.63
C SER A 194 -17.37 15.55 -3.45
N SER A 195 -16.85 16.76 -3.68
CA SER A 195 -16.01 17.49 -2.70
C SER A 195 -16.70 17.72 -1.36
N ASP A 196 -18.01 18.00 -1.37
CA ASP A 196 -18.84 18.22 -0.18
C ASP A 196 -19.02 16.96 0.68
N GLN A 197 -18.78 15.79 0.10
CA GLN A 197 -18.90 14.49 0.75
C GLN A 197 -17.54 13.83 1.04
N GLN A 198 -16.43 14.50 0.71
CA GLN A 198 -15.09 14.02 1.08
C GLN A 198 -14.96 14.01 2.61
N VAL A 199 -14.01 13.22 3.16
CA VAL A 199 -13.76 13.03 4.62
C VAL A 199 -14.71 12.06 5.36
N LYS A 200 -15.93 11.79 4.88
CA LYS A 200 -16.84 10.79 5.52
C LYS A 200 -16.42 9.33 5.38
N GLY A 201 -15.34 9.06 4.65
CA GLY A 201 -14.81 7.72 4.41
C GLY A 201 -15.42 6.99 3.22
N TYR A 202 -16.26 7.65 2.41
CA TYR A 202 -16.90 7.04 1.23
C TYR A 202 -15.92 6.41 0.25
N GLY A 203 -14.77 7.04 -0.04
CA GLY A 203 -13.79 6.49 -0.98
C GLY A 203 -13.26 5.12 -0.57
N ALA A 204 -12.86 4.98 0.70
CA ALA A 204 -12.39 3.69 1.22
C ALA A 204 -13.51 2.64 1.28
N HIS A 205 -14.74 3.06 1.58
CA HIS A 205 -15.91 2.18 1.61
C HIS A 205 -16.28 1.69 0.21
N LEU A 206 -16.27 2.60 -0.77
CA LEU A 206 -16.49 2.32 -2.19
C LEU A 206 -15.45 1.35 -2.76
N MET A 207 -14.17 1.55 -2.44
CA MET A 207 -13.12 0.61 -2.87
C MET A 207 -13.30 -0.78 -2.23
N SER A 208 -13.76 -0.84 -0.98
CA SER A 208 -14.04 -2.11 -0.30
C SER A 208 -15.20 -2.85 -0.96
N HIS A 209 -16.30 -2.14 -1.26
CA HIS A 209 -17.42 -2.65 -2.06
C HIS A 209 -16.97 -3.13 -3.43
N LEU A 210 -16.15 -2.35 -4.14
CA LEU A 210 -15.66 -2.70 -5.46
C LEU A 210 -14.84 -4.00 -5.43
N LYS A 211 -13.92 -4.13 -4.47
CA LYS A 211 -13.10 -5.33 -4.30
C LYS A 211 -13.96 -6.57 -4.02
N ASP A 212 -14.89 -6.47 -3.08
CA ASP A 212 -15.75 -7.59 -2.73
C ASP A 212 -16.69 -7.97 -3.88
N TYR A 213 -17.27 -6.99 -4.57
CA TYR A 213 -18.13 -7.20 -5.73
C TYR A 213 -17.39 -7.88 -6.88
N VAL A 214 -16.23 -7.35 -7.29
CA VAL A 214 -15.46 -7.86 -8.43
C VAL A 214 -14.95 -9.27 -8.15
N LYS A 215 -14.50 -9.55 -6.92
CA LYS A 215 -14.11 -10.91 -6.49
C LYS A 215 -15.27 -11.91 -6.50
N ALA A 216 -16.49 -11.46 -6.17
CA ALA A 216 -17.65 -12.34 -6.11
C ALA A 216 -18.26 -12.61 -7.50
N THR A 217 -18.07 -11.69 -8.45
CA THR A 217 -18.76 -11.72 -9.76
C THR A 217 -17.84 -12.04 -10.95
N SER A 218 -16.53 -12.04 -10.76
CA SER A 218 -15.55 -12.25 -11.85
C SER A 218 -14.28 -12.95 -11.38
N ASP A 219 -13.39 -13.28 -12.34
CA ASP A 219 -12.06 -13.85 -12.11
C ASP A 219 -10.97 -12.79 -11.82
N VAL A 220 -11.34 -11.52 -11.74
CA VAL A 220 -10.42 -10.41 -11.53
C VAL A 220 -9.86 -10.44 -10.11
N MET A 221 -8.53 -10.47 -10.01
CA MET A 221 -7.77 -10.43 -8.76
C MET A 221 -6.83 -9.23 -8.65
N HIS A 222 -6.61 -8.52 -9.76
CA HIS A 222 -5.71 -7.37 -9.82
C HIS A 222 -6.44 -6.13 -10.34
N PHE A 223 -6.18 -4.99 -9.72
CA PHE A 223 -6.53 -3.69 -10.28
C PHE A 223 -5.27 -2.98 -10.77
N LEU A 224 -5.35 -2.40 -11.96
CA LEU A 224 -4.36 -1.48 -12.50
C LEU A 224 -4.99 -0.12 -12.67
N THR A 225 -4.24 0.94 -12.39
CA THR A 225 -4.71 2.31 -12.55
C THR A 225 -3.55 3.26 -12.79
N TYR A 226 -3.79 4.35 -13.50
CA TYR A 226 -2.90 5.50 -13.53
C TYR A 226 -3.41 6.51 -12.50
N ALA A 227 -2.68 6.64 -11.39
CA ALA A 227 -2.98 7.61 -10.35
C ALA A 227 -2.27 8.93 -10.64
N ASP A 228 -2.97 10.04 -10.45
CA ASP A 228 -2.31 11.35 -10.36
C ASP A 228 -1.54 11.49 -9.05
N ASN A 229 -0.60 12.42 -9.00
CA ASN A 229 0.27 12.60 -7.83
C ASN A 229 -0.51 12.85 -6.53
N TYR A 230 -1.68 13.49 -6.61
CA TYR A 230 -2.53 13.76 -5.45
C TYR A 230 -3.29 12.52 -4.96
N ALA A 231 -3.64 11.57 -5.83
CA ALA A 231 -4.33 10.34 -5.44
C ALA A 231 -3.41 9.18 -5.04
N ILE A 232 -2.09 9.26 -5.27
CA ILE A 232 -1.15 8.17 -4.88
C ILE A 232 -1.33 7.78 -3.40
N GLY A 233 -1.46 8.77 -2.50
CA GLY A 233 -1.66 8.50 -1.07
C GLY A 233 -2.98 7.76 -0.78
N TYR A 234 -4.04 8.07 -1.52
CA TYR A 234 -5.31 7.33 -1.43
C TYR A 234 -5.14 5.88 -1.89
N PHE A 235 -4.59 5.67 -3.09
CA PHE A 235 -4.39 4.34 -3.66
C PHE A 235 -3.44 3.48 -2.81
N LYS A 236 -2.34 4.04 -2.29
CA LYS A 236 -1.47 3.37 -1.31
C LYS A 236 -2.26 2.87 -0.09
N LYS A 237 -3.11 3.72 0.51
CA LYS A 237 -3.98 3.32 1.63
C LYS A 237 -4.99 2.24 1.24
N GLN A 238 -5.35 2.13 -0.03
CA GLN A 238 -6.19 1.06 -0.56
C GLN A 238 -5.39 -0.20 -0.97
N GLY A 239 -4.10 -0.29 -0.67
CA GLY A 239 -3.28 -1.46 -0.98
C GLY A 239 -2.76 -1.50 -2.42
N PHE A 240 -2.68 -0.34 -3.09
CA PHE A 240 -1.96 -0.22 -4.36
C PHE A 240 -0.48 0.07 -4.12
N THR A 241 0.37 -0.49 -4.97
CA THR A 241 1.82 -0.27 -5.01
C THR A 241 2.24 0.23 -6.40
N LYS A 242 3.39 0.91 -6.48
CA LYS A 242 4.02 1.25 -7.76
C LYS A 242 4.70 0.04 -8.41
N ASP A 243 4.96 -1.00 -7.63
CA ASP A 243 5.57 -2.24 -8.11
C ASP A 243 4.55 -3.11 -8.85
N ILE A 244 4.70 -3.20 -10.17
CA ILE A 244 3.78 -3.94 -11.04
C ILE A 244 4.28 -5.37 -11.18
N THR A 245 3.77 -6.25 -10.34
CA THR A 245 4.11 -7.69 -10.34
C THR A 245 3.40 -8.46 -11.46
N LEU A 246 2.36 -7.89 -12.09
CA LEU A 246 1.68 -8.52 -13.22
C LEU A 246 2.55 -8.45 -14.48
N GLU A 247 2.73 -9.59 -15.15
CA GLU A 247 3.56 -9.70 -16.35
C GLU A 247 3.14 -8.70 -17.45
N LYS A 248 4.11 -7.98 -18.01
CA LYS A 248 3.88 -6.94 -19.04
C LYS A 248 2.93 -7.38 -20.17
N PRO A 249 3.05 -8.57 -20.79
CA PRO A 249 2.15 -9.02 -21.87
C PRO A 249 0.68 -9.15 -21.46
N VAL A 250 0.39 -9.26 -20.16
CA VAL A 250 -0.98 -9.39 -19.64
C VAL A 250 -1.72 -8.06 -19.72
N TRP A 251 -1.05 -6.93 -19.55
CA TRP A 251 -1.71 -5.62 -19.41
C TRP A 251 -1.23 -4.54 -20.38
N MET A 252 0.01 -4.65 -20.88
CA MET A 252 0.59 -3.67 -21.79
C MET A 252 -0.20 -3.63 -23.11
N GLY A 253 -0.59 -2.43 -23.53
CA GLY A 253 -1.45 -2.20 -24.70
C GLY A 253 -2.96 -2.38 -24.47
N TYR A 254 -3.37 -2.87 -23.29
CA TYR A 254 -4.80 -3.02 -22.94
C TYR A 254 -5.34 -1.84 -22.14
N ILE A 255 -4.52 -1.30 -21.23
CA ILE A 255 -4.85 -0.13 -20.43
C ILE A 255 -4.46 1.16 -21.15
N LYS A 256 -5.03 2.29 -20.73
CA LYS A 256 -4.69 3.60 -21.30
C LYS A 256 -3.57 4.25 -20.51
N ASP A 257 -2.58 4.76 -21.23
CA ASP A 257 -1.49 5.55 -20.66
C ASP A 257 -1.96 7.00 -20.51
N TYR A 258 -1.73 7.57 -19.33
CA TYR A 258 -2.05 8.96 -19.04
C TYR A 258 -0.77 9.72 -18.74
N GLU A 259 -0.53 10.80 -19.48
CA GLU A 259 0.62 11.67 -19.29
C GLU A 259 0.62 12.26 -17.86
N GLY A 260 1.74 12.10 -17.15
CA GLY A 260 1.87 12.53 -15.76
C GLY A 260 1.15 11.67 -14.73
N GLY A 261 0.57 10.53 -15.12
CA GLY A 261 0.02 9.52 -14.21
C GLY A 261 1.09 8.51 -13.79
N THR A 262 1.05 8.06 -12.55
CA THR A 262 1.86 6.94 -12.06
C THR A 262 1.05 5.66 -12.13
N ILE A 263 1.55 4.64 -12.85
CA ILE A 263 0.92 3.32 -12.85
C ILE A 263 1.01 2.69 -11.46
N MET A 264 -0.10 2.12 -10.99
CA MET A 264 -0.18 1.44 -9.71
C MET A 264 -0.99 0.14 -9.82
N GLN A 265 -0.57 -0.88 -9.06
CA GLN A 265 -1.22 -2.18 -8.99
C GLN A 265 -1.75 -2.47 -7.59
N CYS A 266 -2.98 -2.99 -7.49
CA CYS A 266 -3.51 -3.61 -6.28
C CYS A 266 -3.78 -5.10 -6.53
N SER A 267 -3.11 -5.97 -5.79
CA SER A 267 -3.39 -7.41 -5.77
C SER A 267 -4.31 -7.74 -4.60
N MET A 268 -5.50 -8.26 -4.90
CA MET A 268 -6.51 -8.56 -3.88
C MET A 268 -6.18 -9.83 -3.10
N LEU A 269 -6.53 -9.85 -1.81
CA LEU A 269 -6.36 -11.01 -0.94
C LEU A 269 -7.51 -12.00 -1.17
N PRO A 270 -7.26 -13.28 -1.50
CA PRO A 270 -8.32 -14.22 -1.89
C PRO A 270 -9.37 -14.45 -0.81
N ARG A 271 -8.95 -14.64 0.44
CA ARG A 271 -9.83 -15.07 1.55
C ARG A 271 -10.48 -13.93 2.34
N VAL A 272 -10.13 -12.68 2.05
CA VAL A 272 -10.59 -11.52 2.81
C VAL A 272 -11.85 -10.92 2.18
N ARG A 273 -12.85 -10.62 3.01
CA ARG A 273 -13.95 -9.71 2.67
C ARG A 273 -13.58 -8.31 3.14
N TYR A 274 -13.37 -7.39 2.21
CA TYR A 274 -12.87 -6.05 2.48
C TYR A 274 -13.81 -5.20 3.32
N LEU A 275 -15.14 -5.37 3.16
CA LEU A 275 -16.14 -4.70 4.01
C LEU A 275 -16.05 -5.11 5.49
N GLU A 276 -15.57 -6.32 5.77
CA GLU A 276 -15.40 -6.83 7.14
C GLU A 276 -13.96 -6.73 7.66
N MET A 277 -13.04 -6.20 6.85
CA MET A 277 -11.60 -6.16 7.15
C MET A 277 -11.31 -5.45 8.48
N GLY A 278 -11.99 -4.34 8.79
CA GLY A 278 -11.80 -3.63 10.06
C GLY A 278 -12.13 -4.49 11.28
N ARG A 279 -13.24 -5.24 11.22
CA ARG A 279 -13.66 -6.17 12.28
C ARG A 279 -12.72 -7.37 12.37
N MET A 280 -12.27 -7.89 11.23
CA MET A 280 -11.28 -8.97 11.17
C MET A 280 -9.96 -8.57 11.83
N LEU A 281 -9.41 -7.40 11.49
CA LEU A 281 -8.16 -6.88 12.06
C LEU A 281 -8.29 -6.64 13.57
N LEU A 282 -9.43 -6.12 14.04
CA LEU A 282 -9.69 -5.95 15.46
C LEU A 282 -9.68 -7.30 16.21
N LYS A 283 -10.33 -8.33 15.64
CA LYS A 283 -10.32 -9.68 16.21
C LYS A 283 -8.91 -10.29 16.22
N GLN A 284 -8.14 -10.10 15.16
CA GLN A 284 -6.75 -10.58 15.09
C GLN A 284 -5.88 -9.88 16.13
N LYS A 285 -5.99 -8.56 16.28
CA LYS A 285 -5.28 -7.78 17.30
C LYS A 285 -5.62 -8.29 18.70
N GLU A 286 -6.89 -8.55 18.99
CA GLU A 286 -7.28 -9.06 20.30
C GLU A 286 -6.79 -10.49 20.55
N ALA A 287 -6.79 -11.36 19.54
CA ALA A 287 -6.23 -12.71 19.67
C ALA A 287 -4.74 -12.67 20.01
N VAL A 288 -3.98 -11.78 19.35
CA VAL A 288 -2.57 -11.54 19.66
C VAL A 288 -2.40 -10.99 21.07
N HIS A 289 -3.19 -9.98 21.46
CA HIS A 289 -3.15 -9.41 22.81
C HIS A 289 -3.52 -10.43 23.88
N ALA A 290 -4.50 -11.29 23.65
CA ALA A 290 -4.87 -12.36 24.59
C ALA A 290 -3.71 -13.33 24.80
N LYS A 291 -2.99 -13.69 23.72
CA LYS A 291 -1.78 -14.49 23.81
C LYS A 291 -0.68 -13.75 24.58
N ILE A 292 -0.45 -12.47 24.29
CA ILE A 292 0.53 -11.64 25.01
C ILE A 292 0.21 -11.60 26.50
N ARG A 293 -1.04 -11.32 26.90
CA ARG A 293 -1.46 -11.26 28.31
C ARG A 293 -1.29 -12.58 29.07
N ALA A 294 -1.30 -13.72 28.37
CA ALA A 294 -1.05 -15.02 29.00
C ALA A 294 0.41 -15.20 29.46
N PHE A 295 1.36 -14.46 28.88
CA PHE A 295 2.79 -14.53 29.24
C PHE A 295 3.30 -13.23 29.87
N SER A 296 2.80 -12.09 29.41
CA SER A 296 3.22 -10.77 29.84
C SER A 296 2.35 -10.26 30.99
N LYS A 297 3.01 -9.78 32.04
CA LYS A 297 2.40 -9.07 33.17
C LYS A 297 2.33 -7.56 32.96
N SER A 298 2.70 -7.03 31.79
CA SER A 298 2.74 -5.59 31.52
C SER A 298 1.38 -4.88 31.63
N HIS A 299 0.28 -5.64 31.60
CA HIS A 299 -1.07 -5.11 31.78
C HIS A 299 -1.44 -4.89 33.27
N GLN A 300 -0.60 -5.34 34.20
CA GLN A 300 -0.81 -5.13 35.64
C GLN A 300 -0.43 -3.70 36.01
N VAL A 301 -1.40 -2.95 36.52
CA VAL A 301 -1.17 -1.59 37.02
C VAL A 301 -0.68 -1.69 38.46
N HIS A 302 0.57 -1.29 38.70
CA HIS A 302 1.16 -1.24 40.03
C HIS A 302 0.91 0.14 40.67
N GLN A 303 0.61 0.15 41.97
CA GLN A 303 0.45 1.38 42.73
C GLN A 303 1.79 2.14 42.84
N PRO A 304 1.76 3.48 42.94
CA PRO A 304 2.99 4.25 43.11
C PRO A 304 3.72 3.85 44.42
N PRO A 305 5.05 3.98 44.46
CA PRO A 305 5.85 3.76 45.67
C PRO A 305 5.33 4.55 46.88
N LYS A 306 5.35 3.95 48.07
CA LYS A 306 4.82 4.55 49.30
C LYS A 306 5.58 5.81 49.71
N GLU A 307 6.86 5.85 49.35
CA GLU A 307 7.82 6.93 49.58
C GLU A 307 7.41 8.21 48.84
N TRP A 308 6.60 8.11 47.79
CA TRP A 308 6.08 9.27 47.04
C TRP A 308 4.82 9.90 47.66
N LYS A 309 4.30 9.37 48.77
CA LYS A 309 3.09 9.89 49.41
C LYS A 309 3.23 11.35 49.87
N ASN A 310 4.45 11.78 50.25
CA ASN A 310 4.74 13.12 50.76
C ASN A 310 5.57 13.98 49.77
N GLY A 311 5.65 13.57 48.50
CA GLY A 311 6.43 14.26 47.47
C GLY A 311 7.35 13.32 46.68
N ILE A 312 7.72 13.73 45.47
CA ILE A 312 8.56 12.92 44.58
C ILE A 312 10.00 12.91 45.11
N CYS A 313 10.51 11.72 45.42
CA CYS A 313 11.90 11.51 45.83
C CYS A 313 12.57 10.47 44.91
N LYS A 314 13.91 10.52 44.79
CA LYS A 314 14.67 9.52 44.03
C LYS A 314 14.62 8.17 44.77
N ILE A 315 14.16 7.13 44.10
CA ILE A 315 14.07 5.75 44.61
C ILE A 315 14.92 4.86 43.70
N ASP A 316 15.68 3.93 44.28
CA ASP A 316 16.39 2.92 43.49
C ASP A 316 15.39 2.00 42.78
N PRO A 317 15.37 1.92 41.44
CA PRO A 317 14.36 1.13 40.72
C PRO A 317 14.35 -0.36 41.12
N MET A 318 15.49 -0.93 41.51
CA MET A 318 15.59 -2.33 41.96
C MET A 318 14.90 -2.58 43.30
N SER A 319 14.63 -1.54 44.09
CA SER A 319 13.85 -1.65 45.33
C SER A 319 12.36 -1.87 45.06
N ILE A 320 11.86 -1.52 43.87
CA ILE A 320 10.45 -1.66 43.49
C ILE A 320 10.21 -3.11 43.01
N PRO A 321 9.37 -3.91 43.72
CA PRO A 321 9.19 -5.33 43.39
C PRO A 321 8.70 -5.58 41.96
N ALA A 322 7.85 -4.68 41.43
CA ALA A 322 7.32 -4.77 40.07
C ALA A 322 8.41 -4.61 38.99
N ILE A 323 9.34 -3.66 39.19
CA ILE A 323 10.46 -3.41 38.28
C ILE A 323 11.44 -4.57 38.33
N ARG A 324 11.75 -5.07 39.53
CA ARG A 324 12.59 -6.26 39.67
C ARG A 324 11.98 -7.48 38.97
N ALA A 325 10.67 -7.67 39.10
CA ALA A 325 9.96 -8.80 38.50
C ALA A 325 9.80 -8.71 36.97
N SER A 326 9.93 -7.51 36.37
CA SER A 326 9.92 -7.36 34.91
C SER A 326 11.24 -7.77 34.26
N GLY A 327 12.27 -8.06 35.08
CA GLY A 327 13.63 -8.34 34.61
C GLY A 327 14.38 -7.09 34.19
N TRP A 328 13.89 -5.90 34.52
CA TRP A 328 14.55 -4.63 34.22
C TRP A 328 15.98 -4.59 34.78
N SER A 329 16.91 -4.06 33.99
CA SER A 329 18.30 -3.81 34.37
C SER A 329 18.68 -2.38 33.98
N ARG A 330 19.70 -1.83 34.66
CA ARG A 330 20.23 -0.49 34.34
C ARG A 330 20.75 -0.44 32.91
N ASP A 331 21.44 -1.47 32.45
CA ASP A 331 21.95 -1.57 31.08
C ASP A 331 20.82 -1.55 30.03
N MET A 332 19.71 -2.23 30.29
CA MET A 332 18.54 -2.20 29.39
C MET A 332 17.86 -0.83 29.37
N ASP A 333 17.81 -0.15 30.52
CA ASP A 333 17.26 1.20 30.64
C ASP A 333 18.13 2.23 29.91
N GLU A 334 19.45 2.11 30.03
CA GLU A 334 20.42 2.93 29.30
C GLU A 334 20.28 2.72 27.80
N LEU A 335 20.21 1.46 27.33
CA LEU A 335 19.98 1.16 25.92
C LEU A 335 18.63 1.68 25.41
N ALA A 336 17.56 1.60 26.22
CA ALA A 336 16.25 2.11 25.84
C ALA A 336 16.18 3.66 25.82
N ARG A 337 17.01 4.32 26.62
CA ARG A 337 17.16 5.79 26.62
C ARG A 337 18.08 6.30 25.52
N GLN A 338 18.91 5.43 24.93
CA GLN A 338 19.69 5.84 23.77
C GLN A 338 18.74 6.26 22.66
N PRO A 339 18.87 7.50 22.16
CA PRO A 339 18.05 7.94 21.05
C PRO A 339 18.33 7.00 19.88
N ARG A 340 17.25 6.43 19.31
CA ARG A 340 17.34 5.45 18.23
C ARG A 340 18.03 6.01 17.00
N HIS A 341 17.94 7.33 16.82
CA HIS A 341 18.51 8.08 15.72
C HIS A 341 19.31 9.27 16.24
N GLY A 342 20.16 9.83 15.38
CA GLY A 342 20.95 11.02 15.68
C GLY A 342 20.09 12.26 16.04
N PRO A 343 20.68 13.29 16.68
CA PRO A 343 19.97 14.47 17.17
C PRO A 343 19.26 15.27 16.07
N ASN A 344 19.75 15.19 14.82
CA ASN A 344 19.21 15.90 13.66
C ASN A 344 18.19 15.09 12.85
N TYR A 345 17.92 13.84 13.23
CA TYR A 345 17.12 12.91 12.42
C TYR A 345 15.76 13.47 12.01
N ASN A 346 15.01 14.01 12.98
CA ASN A 346 13.66 14.50 12.72
C ASN A 346 13.68 15.72 11.79
N GLN A 347 14.63 16.64 11.97
CA GLN A 347 14.76 17.80 11.09
C GLN A 347 15.16 17.39 9.67
N LEU A 348 16.06 16.42 9.53
CA LEU A 348 16.45 15.86 8.22
C LEU A 348 15.29 15.12 7.55
N LEU A 349 14.51 14.37 8.33
CA LEU A 349 13.32 13.67 7.85
C LEU A 349 12.26 14.66 7.35
N HIS A 350 12.04 15.76 8.08
CA HIS A 350 11.14 16.82 7.63
C HIS A 350 11.63 17.47 6.34
N LEU A 351 12.90 17.85 6.27
CA LEU A 351 13.51 18.43 5.08
C LEU A 351 13.40 17.49 3.86
N LEU A 352 13.70 16.20 4.05
CA LEU A 352 13.59 15.20 3.00
C LEU A 352 12.15 15.05 2.50
N ASN A 353 11.18 14.99 3.41
CA ASN A 353 9.76 14.92 3.05
C ASN A 353 9.31 16.17 2.27
N ASP A 354 9.73 17.36 2.68
CA ASP A 354 9.41 18.60 1.98
C ASP A 354 10.01 18.60 0.57
N MET A 355 11.26 18.16 0.42
CA MET A 355 11.90 18.00 -0.88
C MET A 355 11.17 16.97 -1.76
N GLN A 356 10.80 15.81 -1.23
CA GLN A 356 10.06 14.78 -1.96
C GLN A 356 8.68 15.28 -2.43
N ASN A 357 7.99 16.08 -1.63
CA ASN A 357 6.65 16.60 -1.96
C ASN A 357 6.66 17.84 -2.87
N HIS A 358 7.82 18.46 -3.10
CA HIS A 358 7.93 19.64 -3.96
C HIS A 358 7.62 19.32 -5.42
N ALA A 359 6.90 20.20 -6.13
CA ALA A 359 6.43 19.95 -7.51
C ALA A 359 7.57 19.70 -8.53
N SER A 360 8.80 20.12 -8.22
CA SER A 360 9.98 19.91 -9.08
C SER A 360 10.82 18.69 -8.70
N SER A 361 10.38 17.86 -7.74
CA SER A 361 11.13 16.69 -7.27
C SER A 361 11.00 15.46 -8.17
N TRP A 362 10.01 15.43 -9.07
CA TRP A 362 9.62 14.23 -9.82
C TRP A 362 10.76 13.49 -10.54
N PRO A 363 11.83 14.12 -11.08
CA PRO A 363 12.92 13.37 -11.71
C PRO A 363 13.87 12.68 -10.71
N PHE A 364 13.82 13.10 -9.44
CA PHE A 364 14.79 12.75 -8.41
C PHE A 364 14.20 11.85 -7.33
N LEU A 365 12.94 11.43 -7.48
CA LEU A 365 12.25 10.61 -6.48
C LEU A 365 12.81 9.18 -6.37
N THR A 366 13.39 8.66 -7.44
CA THR A 366 13.90 7.29 -7.53
C THR A 366 15.17 7.26 -8.39
N PRO A 367 16.01 6.21 -8.28
CA PRO A 367 17.18 6.07 -9.13
C PRO A 367 16.84 6.12 -10.63
N VAL A 368 17.74 6.66 -11.44
CA VAL A 368 17.60 6.65 -12.91
C VAL A 368 17.65 5.22 -13.42
N ASN A 369 16.63 4.78 -14.15
CA ASN A 369 16.61 3.41 -14.65
C ASN A 369 17.61 3.24 -15.81
N LYS A 370 18.55 2.29 -15.66
CA LYS A 370 19.55 1.96 -16.68
C LYS A 370 18.93 1.50 -18.01
N ASP A 371 17.77 0.86 -17.95
CA ASP A 371 17.07 0.39 -19.17
C ASP A 371 16.45 1.55 -19.96
N ASP A 372 16.10 2.65 -19.27
CA ASP A 372 15.50 3.84 -19.89
C ASP A 372 16.58 4.84 -20.35
N VAL A 373 17.72 4.88 -19.66
CA VAL A 373 18.85 5.79 -19.96
C VAL A 373 20.18 5.00 -19.92
N ALA A 374 20.56 4.45 -21.07
CA ALA A 374 21.62 3.44 -21.18
C ALA A 374 23.02 3.93 -20.77
N ASP A 375 23.38 5.17 -21.11
CA ASP A 375 24.70 5.77 -20.89
C ASP A 375 24.80 6.54 -19.54
N TYR A 376 23.71 6.64 -18.78
CA TYR A 376 23.68 7.44 -17.55
C TYR A 376 24.77 7.05 -16.55
N TYR A 377 24.88 5.76 -16.26
CA TYR A 377 25.86 5.23 -15.31
C TYR A 377 27.29 5.16 -15.87
N GLU A 378 27.47 5.41 -17.16
CA GLU A 378 28.79 5.60 -17.76
C GLU A 378 29.29 7.03 -17.50
N VAL A 379 28.39 8.02 -17.51
CA VAL A 379 28.69 9.44 -17.31
C VAL A 379 28.69 9.84 -15.82
N ILE A 380 27.71 9.34 -15.06
CA ILE A 380 27.49 9.61 -13.64
C ILE A 380 28.04 8.46 -12.81
N LYS A 381 29.10 8.74 -12.04
CA LYS A 381 29.83 7.73 -11.25
C LYS A 381 29.28 7.53 -9.85
N GLU A 382 28.72 8.59 -9.26
CA GLU A 382 28.13 8.58 -7.92
C GLU A 382 26.66 8.98 -8.03
N PRO A 383 25.76 8.06 -8.44
CA PRO A 383 24.34 8.35 -8.56
C PRO A 383 23.72 8.61 -7.19
N MET A 384 22.76 9.53 -7.12
CA MET A 384 21.99 9.83 -5.92
C MET A 384 20.56 10.24 -6.28
N ASP A 385 19.62 9.93 -5.39
CA ASP A 385 18.19 10.26 -5.51
C ASP A 385 17.53 10.30 -4.12
N LEU A 386 16.33 10.88 -4.04
CA LEU A 386 15.63 11.12 -2.78
C LEU A 386 15.17 9.82 -2.07
N SER A 387 14.95 8.71 -2.79
CA SER A 387 14.62 7.44 -2.15
C SER A 387 15.87 6.76 -1.58
N THR A 388 17.01 6.87 -2.26
CA THR A 388 18.31 6.44 -1.71
C THR A 388 18.65 7.26 -0.47
N MET A 389 18.41 8.57 -0.49
CA MET A 389 18.59 9.41 0.70
C MET A 389 17.66 9.01 1.86
N GLU A 390 16.42 8.63 1.59
CA GLU A 390 15.48 8.12 2.60
C GLU A 390 16.01 6.85 3.29
N VAL A 391 16.51 5.89 2.49
CA VAL A 391 17.13 4.66 3.02
C VAL A 391 18.37 4.98 3.85
N LYS A 392 19.22 5.92 3.42
CA LYS A 392 20.40 6.35 4.17
C LYS A 392 20.03 7.02 5.49
N LEU A 393 18.98 7.85 5.50
CA LEU A 393 18.53 8.54 6.71
C LEU A 393 18.00 7.54 7.75
N GLU A 394 17.12 6.61 7.36
CA GLU A 394 16.57 5.57 8.23
C GLU A 394 17.65 4.64 8.82
N ALA A 395 18.80 4.53 8.13
CA ALA A 395 19.97 3.77 8.57
C ALA A 395 21.00 4.60 9.39
N ASP A 396 20.67 5.84 9.76
CA ASP A 396 21.56 6.78 10.48
C ASP A 396 22.90 7.07 9.76
N ASN A 397 22.92 7.01 8.42
CA ASN A 397 24.12 7.29 7.63
C ASN A 397 24.43 8.79 7.45
N TYR A 398 23.65 9.68 8.08
CA TYR A 398 23.90 11.12 8.09
C TYR A 398 24.23 11.55 9.53
N ALA A 399 25.51 11.54 9.86
CA ALA A 399 25.97 11.95 11.19
C ALA A 399 25.78 13.46 11.39
N THR A 400 25.96 14.24 10.32
CA THR A 400 25.77 15.68 10.33
C THR A 400 24.84 16.16 9.19
N PRO A 401 24.21 17.35 9.31
CA PRO A 401 23.40 17.92 8.23
C PRO A 401 24.18 18.11 6.93
N GLU A 402 25.49 18.34 7.00
CA GLU A 402 26.39 18.47 5.86
C GLU A 402 26.52 17.16 5.07
N ASP A 403 26.44 15.99 5.72
CA ASP A 403 26.40 14.70 5.02
C ASP A 403 25.14 14.60 4.15
N PHE A 404 23.99 15.00 4.69
CA PHE A 404 22.72 15.03 3.96
C PHE A 404 22.75 16.03 2.81
N ILE A 405 23.25 17.25 3.07
CA ILE A 405 23.38 18.31 2.06
C ILE A 405 24.30 17.88 0.92
N ARG A 406 25.38 17.15 1.21
CA ARG A 406 26.30 16.63 0.19
C ARG A 406 25.59 15.72 -0.80
N ASP A 407 24.80 14.77 -0.30
CA ASP A 407 24.01 13.87 -1.14
C ASP A 407 22.90 14.61 -1.89
N ALA A 408 22.22 15.56 -1.25
CA ALA A 408 21.22 16.39 -1.92
C ALA A 408 21.83 17.20 -3.06
N LYS A 409 23.01 17.81 -2.85
CA LYS A 409 23.75 18.53 -3.90
C LYS A 409 24.17 17.60 -5.02
N LEU A 410 24.60 16.38 -4.70
CA LEU A 410 24.97 15.37 -5.69
C LEU A 410 23.81 15.05 -6.65
N ILE A 411 22.55 15.06 -6.18
CA ILE A 411 21.37 14.95 -7.06
C ILE A 411 21.37 16.06 -8.12
N PHE A 412 21.54 17.32 -7.69
CA PHE A 412 21.46 18.49 -8.56
C PHE A 412 22.66 18.60 -9.49
N ASP A 413 23.86 18.32 -8.99
CA ASP A 413 25.10 18.39 -9.75
C ASP A 413 25.17 17.27 -10.80
N ASN A 414 24.75 16.05 -10.46
CA ASN A 414 24.62 14.98 -11.45
C ASN A 414 23.59 15.32 -12.53
N CYS A 415 22.46 15.93 -12.14
CA CYS A 415 21.45 16.37 -13.08
C CYS A 415 22.02 17.38 -14.08
N ARG A 416 22.73 18.41 -13.61
CA ARG A 416 23.37 19.43 -14.46
C ARG A 416 24.55 18.90 -15.28
N LYS A 417 25.29 17.93 -14.74
CA LYS A 417 26.38 17.27 -15.46
C LYS A 417 25.88 16.46 -16.65
N TYR A 418 24.76 15.77 -16.48
CA TYR A 418 24.19 14.90 -17.52
C TYR A 418 23.29 15.64 -18.49
N ASN A 419 22.51 16.63 -18.03
CA ASN A 419 21.48 17.31 -18.81
C ASN A 419 21.89 18.75 -19.14
N ASN A 420 21.52 19.22 -20.34
CA ASN A 420 21.69 20.63 -20.72
C ASN A 420 20.80 21.55 -19.86
N ASP A 421 21.29 22.75 -19.53
CA ASP A 421 20.62 23.76 -18.69
C ASP A 421 19.21 24.16 -19.15
N THR A 422 18.91 24.02 -20.44
CA THR A 422 17.60 24.36 -21.01
C THR A 422 16.53 23.30 -20.75
N THR A 423 16.93 22.09 -20.35
CA THR A 423 16.03 20.95 -20.13
C THR A 423 15.08 21.15 -18.95
N ALA A 424 13.97 20.42 -18.96
CA ALA A 424 13.06 20.38 -17.82
C ALA A 424 13.74 19.85 -16.54
N TYR A 425 14.67 18.89 -16.71
CA TYR A 425 15.44 18.29 -15.62
C TYR A 425 16.35 19.30 -14.91
N ALA A 426 17.15 20.06 -15.66
CA ALA A 426 18.00 21.10 -15.09
C ALA A 426 17.18 22.20 -14.39
N LYS A 427 16.05 22.61 -14.98
CA LYS A 427 15.10 23.54 -14.34
C LYS A 427 14.52 22.98 -13.03
N CYS A 428 14.21 21.69 -12.99
CA CYS A 428 13.74 21.01 -11.79
C CYS A 428 14.81 20.98 -10.70
N ALA A 429 16.06 20.65 -11.04
CA ALA A 429 17.20 20.66 -10.11
C ALA A 429 17.37 22.04 -9.48
N ASN A 430 17.43 23.10 -10.29
CA ASN A 430 17.61 24.46 -9.81
C ASN A 430 16.47 24.93 -8.88
N LYS A 431 15.22 24.57 -9.19
CA LYS A 431 14.07 24.91 -8.34
C LYS A 431 14.08 24.16 -7.02
N LEU A 432 14.37 22.85 -7.06
CA LEU A 432 14.39 22.03 -5.85
C LEU A 432 15.57 22.38 -4.94
N GLU A 433 16.75 22.65 -5.51
CA GLU A 433 17.92 23.10 -4.76
C GLU A 433 17.65 24.44 -4.05
N LYS A 434 17.07 25.41 -4.77
CA LYS A 434 16.66 26.68 -4.16
C LYS A 434 15.66 26.48 -3.03
N TYR A 435 14.70 25.56 -3.21
CA TYR A 435 13.72 25.24 -2.18
C TYR A 435 14.38 24.59 -0.95
N MET A 436 15.29 23.65 -1.14
CA MET A 436 16.07 23.02 -0.06
C MET A 436 16.80 24.07 0.77
N TRP A 437 17.54 24.99 0.13
CA TRP A 437 18.24 26.06 0.85
C TRP A 437 17.30 26.99 1.60
N ALA A 438 16.14 27.32 1.02
CA ALA A 438 15.12 28.10 1.70
C ALA A 438 14.61 27.39 2.97
N GLN A 439 14.41 26.07 2.93
CA GLN A 439 14.01 25.29 4.12
C GLN A 439 15.14 25.24 5.16
N ILE A 440 16.38 24.97 4.75
CA ILE A 440 17.56 24.93 5.65
C ILE A 440 17.71 26.25 6.41
N LYS A 441 17.50 27.39 5.73
CA LYS A 441 17.56 28.72 6.35
C LYS A 441 16.50 28.96 7.42
N THR A 442 15.36 28.27 7.37
CA THR A 442 14.33 28.39 8.41
C THR A 442 14.72 27.69 9.71
N ILE A 443 15.73 26.82 9.68
CA ILE A 443 16.26 26.09 10.83
C ILE A 443 17.43 26.90 11.40
N PRO A 444 17.28 27.57 12.57
CA PRO A 444 18.30 28.46 13.12
C PRO A 444 19.68 27.82 13.25
N GLU A 445 19.70 26.55 13.67
CA GLU A 445 20.92 25.75 13.87
C GLU A 445 21.69 25.51 12.57
N TRP A 446 21.04 25.53 11.41
CA TRP A 446 21.64 25.22 10.10
C TRP A 446 21.73 26.43 9.18
N SER A 447 21.30 27.60 9.66
CA SER A 447 21.28 28.85 8.88
C SER A 447 22.65 29.27 8.33
N HIS A 448 23.74 28.77 8.92
CA HIS A 448 25.13 29.02 8.51
C HIS A 448 25.66 28.04 7.45
N LEU A 449 24.89 27.01 7.08
CA LEU A 449 25.29 25.98 6.11
C LEU A 449 25.03 26.39 4.65
N GLU A 450 24.32 27.50 4.43
CA GLU A 450 24.11 28.07 3.10
C GLU A 450 25.46 28.59 2.54
N PRO A 451 25.87 28.20 1.30
CA PRO A 451 27.11 28.64 0.69
C PRO A 451 27.18 30.14 0.38
#